data_AF-W9BKW5-F1
#
_entry.id   AF-W9BKW5-F1
#
_cell.length_a   1.000
_cell.length_b   1.000
_cell.length_c   1.000
_cell.angle_alpha   90.00
_cell.angle_beta   90.00
_cell.angle_gamma   90.00
#
_symmetry.space_group_name_H-M   'P 1'
#
loop_
_entity.id
_entity.type
_entity.pdbx_description
1 polymer ?
#
loop_
_entity_poly.entity_id
_entity_poly.type
_entity_poly.pdbx_seq_one_letter_code
_entity_poly.pdbx_strand_id
1 'polypeptide(L)'
;MTIAERFDRWVDSGPFTPADLGIYRILYAISTLFIVPDIAWLGQYPDFMFHAPPGPLRVFSGFPSPGVLIGLELLRSLTLILLGLGLWTRFVSLAAAVMLFVTYGFMYCLGKVDHTILLLLVPLVLAFADWGNRYSIDACRHGAAPPPQRQWPLRLLALLIGWGFFTAALTKLLTGWLSGSSQAARGYFVLGFLTEGRTYWLAEWLAAHDIRAVWELADWLTVIFEFSVLLAMPWWRSFRTVLAVATTFHLGVLLTMGIDFSNAVVAYGAFVSWGVIARRIGESAVGRSLATVRPVRLGRTGALAVSWLCALGVGALAWVLMTGPAGRISTGLIAGNLVIVLGAGIGLSYLALQASRTQRALNRLLSAVRAKSKTPAAAHPLTDYPAQRRWGPP
;
A
#
# COMPACT_ATOMS: atom_id res chain seq x y z
N MET A 1 -17.69 28.67 9.78
CA MET A 1 -17.47 27.35 9.17
C MET A 1 -17.74 26.28 10.22
N THR A 2 -18.74 25.44 10.00
CA THR A 2 -19.21 24.42 10.96
C THR A 2 -18.25 23.23 11.04
N ILE A 3 -18.38 22.36 12.06
CA ILE A 3 -17.59 21.11 12.15
C ILE A 3 -17.89 20.19 10.96
N ALA A 4 -19.16 20.11 10.55
CA ALA A 4 -19.59 19.34 9.37
C ALA A 4 -18.88 19.83 8.09
N GLU A 5 -18.87 21.14 7.83
CA GLU A 5 -18.15 21.70 6.67
C GLU A 5 -16.63 21.43 6.70
N ARG A 6 -16.03 21.35 7.90
CA ARG A 6 -14.60 21.01 8.05
C ARG A 6 -14.35 19.55 7.73
N PHE A 7 -15.25 18.68 8.18
CA PHE A 7 -15.21 17.27 7.88
C PHE A 7 -15.39 17.02 6.37
N ASP A 8 -16.43 17.58 5.75
CA ASP A 8 -16.70 17.42 4.32
C ASP A 8 -15.51 17.88 3.47
N ARG A 9 -14.96 19.07 3.78
CA ARG A 9 -13.74 19.55 3.11
C ARG A 9 -12.56 18.60 3.30
N TRP A 10 -12.39 18.03 4.48
CA TRP A 10 -11.30 17.08 4.76
C TRP A 10 -11.48 15.76 4.00
N VAL A 11 -12.72 15.28 3.89
CA VAL A 11 -13.10 14.08 3.15
C VAL A 11 -12.84 14.26 1.64
N ASP A 12 -13.23 15.41 1.09
CA ASP A 12 -13.14 15.68 -0.35
C ASP A 12 -11.77 16.18 -0.81
N SER A 13 -10.93 16.65 0.11
CA SER A 13 -9.60 17.17 -0.23
C SER A 13 -8.50 16.10 -0.21
N GLY A 14 -7.66 16.13 -1.24
CA GLY A 14 -6.51 15.24 -1.33
C GLY A 14 -5.66 15.46 -2.56
N PRO A 15 -4.43 14.90 -2.56
CA PRO A 15 -3.44 15.15 -3.60
C PRO A 15 -3.54 14.20 -4.79
N PHE A 16 -4.47 13.24 -4.78
CA PHE A 16 -4.49 12.14 -5.74
C PHE A 16 -5.26 12.52 -6.99
N THR A 17 -4.76 12.08 -8.13
CA THR A 17 -5.29 12.40 -9.45
C THR A 17 -5.88 11.15 -10.13
N PRO A 18 -6.72 11.30 -11.17
CA PRO A 18 -7.21 10.14 -11.92
C PRO A 18 -6.09 9.30 -12.54
N ALA A 19 -4.96 9.94 -12.90
CA ALA A 19 -3.79 9.25 -13.41
C ALA A 19 -3.14 8.35 -12.35
N ASP A 20 -3.06 8.82 -11.09
CA ASP A 20 -2.49 8.03 -10.00
C ASP A 20 -3.28 6.73 -9.80
N LEU A 21 -4.61 6.84 -9.72
CA LEU A 21 -5.47 5.68 -9.49
C LEU A 21 -5.59 4.76 -10.72
N GLY A 22 -5.58 5.32 -11.93
CA GLY A 22 -5.58 4.52 -13.16
C GLY A 22 -4.34 3.65 -13.31
N ILE A 23 -3.15 4.19 -12.99
CA ILE A 23 -1.90 3.42 -12.97
C ILE A 23 -1.93 2.40 -11.83
N TYR A 24 -2.35 2.83 -10.64
CA TYR A 24 -2.43 1.94 -9.48
C TYR A 24 -3.33 0.73 -9.74
N ARG A 25 -4.50 0.91 -10.37
CA ARG A 25 -5.41 -0.19 -10.75
C ARG A 25 -4.71 -1.27 -11.57
N ILE A 26 -3.89 -0.87 -12.54
CA ILE A 26 -3.12 -1.79 -13.39
C ILE A 26 -2.07 -2.52 -12.53
N LEU A 27 -1.29 -1.79 -11.74
CA LEU A 27 -0.27 -2.36 -10.86
C LEU A 27 -0.88 -3.31 -9.81
N TYR A 28 -2.02 -2.95 -9.24
CA TYR A 28 -2.79 -3.77 -8.32
C TYR A 28 -3.21 -5.07 -8.99
N ALA A 29 -3.85 -5.01 -10.16
CA ALA A 29 -4.31 -6.18 -10.88
C ALA A 29 -3.16 -7.14 -11.22
N ILE A 30 -2.05 -6.60 -11.77
CA ILE A 30 -0.86 -7.38 -12.11
C ILE A 30 -0.26 -8.01 -10.84
N SER A 31 0.02 -7.22 -9.81
CA SER A 31 0.63 -7.75 -8.58
C SER A 31 -0.23 -8.82 -7.93
N THR A 32 -1.55 -8.61 -7.89
CA THR A 32 -2.51 -9.56 -7.31
C THR A 32 -2.58 -10.86 -8.11
N LEU A 33 -2.47 -10.81 -9.44
CA LEU A 33 -2.40 -12.01 -10.27
C LEU A 33 -1.20 -12.90 -9.91
N PHE A 34 -0.06 -12.31 -9.55
CA PHE A 34 1.16 -13.05 -9.23
C PHE A 34 1.30 -13.43 -7.75
N ILE A 35 0.64 -12.72 -6.82
CA ILE A 35 0.79 -12.95 -5.37
C ILE A 35 -0.28 -13.89 -4.82
N VAL A 36 -1.52 -13.83 -5.34
CA VAL A 36 -2.60 -14.61 -4.75
C VAL A 36 -2.36 -16.10 -5.03
N PRO A 37 -2.43 -16.96 -4.00
CA PRO A 37 -2.01 -18.34 -4.09
C PRO A 37 -2.96 -19.22 -4.93
N ASP A 38 -2.42 -20.37 -5.30
CA ASP A 38 -3.17 -21.56 -5.70
C ASP A 38 -3.97 -22.06 -4.49
N ILE A 39 -5.25 -22.36 -4.69
CA ILE A 39 -6.20 -22.93 -3.74
C ILE A 39 -6.72 -24.30 -4.21
N ALA A 40 -6.41 -24.77 -5.42
CA ALA A 40 -6.87 -26.04 -5.96
C ALA A 40 -6.39 -27.24 -5.12
N TRP A 41 -5.23 -27.13 -4.49
CA TRP A 41 -4.69 -28.12 -3.56
C TRP A 41 -5.57 -28.37 -2.34
N LEU A 42 -6.43 -27.41 -1.94
CA LEU A 42 -7.36 -27.59 -0.82
C LEU A 42 -8.33 -28.75 -1.04
N GLY A 43 -8.68 -29.04 -2.29
CA GLY A 43 -9.55 -30.18 -2.63
C GLY A 43 -8.90 -31.55 -2.41
N GLN A 44 -7.62 -31.60 -2.02
CA GLN A 44 -6.90 -32.82 -1.64
C GLN A 44 -6.94 -33.08 -0.13
N TYR A 45 -7.36 -32.09 0.66
CA TYR A 45 -7.44 -32.21 2.11
C TYR A 45 -8.75 -32.92 2.51
N PRO A 46 -8.71 -33.74 3.58
CA PRO A 46 -9.91 -34.39 4.07
C PRO A 46 -10.86 -33.38 4.73
N ASP A 47 -12.16 -33.58 4.58
CA ASP A 47 -13.20 -32.64 5.04
C ASP A 47 -13.16 -32.35 6.55
N PHE A 48 -12.63 -33.27 7.38
CA PHE A 48 -12.52 -33.02 8.81
C PHE A 48 -11.55 -31.87 9.16
N MET A 49 -10.66 -31.48 8.25
CA MET A 49 -9.79 -30.31 8.41
C MET A 49 -10.48 -28.99 8.00
N PHE A 50 -11.69 -29.05 7.46
CA PHE A 50 -12.47 -27.87 7.09
C PHE A 50 -13.14 -27.26 8.33
N HIS A 51 -12.54 -26.19 8.85
CA HIS A 51 -13.02 -25.44 10.01
C HIS A 51 -13.36 -24.00 9.62
N ALA A 52 -14.50 -23.82 8.94
CA ALA A 52 -14.91 -22.50 8.48
C ALA A 52 -15.10 -21.49 9.64
N PRO A 53 -14.43 -20.32 9.59
CA PRO A 53 -14.67 -19.25 10.55
C PRO A 53 -16.12 -18.74 10.43
N PRO A 54 -16.64 -18.01 11.44
CA PRO A 54 -17.95 -17.38 11.34
C PRO A 54 -18.12 -16.57 10.04
N GLY A 55 -19.10 -16.94 9.21
CA GLY A 55 -19.34 -16.26 7.94
C GLY A 55 -20.02 -17.15 6.89
N PRO A 56 -20.13 -16.67 5.63
CA PRO A 56 -20.85 -17.34 4.56
C PRO A 56 -20.29 -18.73 4.20
N LEU A 57 -19.00 -18.98 4.45
CA LEU A 57 -18.38 -20.26 4.12
C LEU A 57 -18.80 -21.41 5.05
N ARG A 58 -19.51 -21.13 6.15
CA ARG A 58 -20.10 -22.17 7.02
C ARG A 58 -21.22 -22.98 6.36
N VAL A 59 -21.74 -22.52 5.23
CA VAL A 59 -22.76 -23.27 4.46
C VAL A 59 -22.18 -24.52 3.82
N PHE A 60 -20.85 -24.61 3.69
CA PHE A 60 -20.17 -25.78 3.16
C PHE A 60 -19.84 -26.76 4.29
N SER A 61 -19.95 -28.06 4.01
CA SER A 61 -19.59 -29.14 4.94
C SER A 61 -18.14 -29.61 4.81
N GLY A 62 -17.39 -29.08 3.83
CA GLY A 62 -16.07 -29.56 3.45
C GLY A 62 -15.44 -28.68 2.35
N PHE A 63 -14.25 -29.05 1.88
CA PHE A 63 -13.62 -28.34 0.77
C PHE A 63 -14.34 -28.64 -0.55
N PRO A 64 -14.55 -27.65 -1.43
CA PRO A 64 -15.07 -27.92 -2.77
C PRO A 64 -14.14 -28.85 -3.56
N SER A 65 -14.68 -29.53 -4.57
CA SER A 65 -13.86 -30.38 -5.45
C SER A 65 -12.77 -29.58 -6.17
N PRO A 66 -11.63 -30.19 -6.54
CA PRO A 66 -10.54 -29.50 -7.24
C PRO A 66 -11.01 -28.73 -8.50
N GLY A 67 -11.96 -29.28 -9.26
CA GLY A 67 -12.52 -28.61 -10.43
C GLY A 67 -13.27 -27.31 -10.11
N VAL A 68 -13.99 -27.27 -8.98
CA VAL A 68 -14.66 -26.05 -8.51
C VAL A 68 -13.63 -25.00 -8.09
N LEU A 69 -12.59 -25.42 -7.35
CA LEU A 69 -11.52 -24.53 -6.89
C LEU A 69 -10.74 -23.92 -8.08
N ILE A 70 -10.35 -24.73 -9.06
CA ILE A 70 -9.74 -24.27 -10.32
C ILE A 70 -10.67 -23.27 -11.03
N GLY A 71 -11.97 -23.57 -11.09
CA GLY A 71 -12.97 -22.65 -11.67
C GLY A 71 -13.00 -21.29 -10.96
N LEU A 72 -12.92 -21.28 -9.62
CA LEU A 72 -12.85 -20.05 -8.83
C LEU A 72 -11.55 -19.27 -9.10
N GLU A 73 -10.42 -19.94 -9.29
CA GLU A 73 -9.16 -19.27 -9.63
C GLU A 73 -9.16 -18.66 -11.03
N LEU A 74 -9.71 -19.37 -12.01
CA LEU A 74 -9.88 -18.86 -13.37
C LEU A 74 -10.79 -17.63 -13.37
N LEU A 75 -11.91 -17.70 -12.64
CA LEU A 75 -12.82 -16.57 -12.51
C LEU A 75 -12.19 -15.39 -11.78
N ARG A 76 -11.42 -15.64 -10.71
CA ARG A 76 -10.62 -14.63 -10.00
C ARG A 76 -9.63 -13.96 -10.96
N SER A 77 -8.87 -14.75 -11.71
CA SER A 77 -7.84 -14.26 -12.63
C SER A 77 -8.45 -13.46 -13.77
N LEU A 78 -9.55 -13.95 -14.37
CA LEU A 78 -10.30 -13.21 -15.38
C LEU A 78 -10.78 -11.87 -14.81
N THR A 79 -11.34 -11.86 -13.61
CA THR A 79 -11.82 -10.63 -12.96
C THR A 79 -10.68 -9.63 -12.74
N LEU A 80 -9.49 -10.08 -12.33
CA LEU A 80 -8.31 -9.23 -12.18
C LEU A 80 -7.78 -8.71 -13.52
N ILE A 81 -7.81 -9.53 -14.58
CA ILE A 81 -7.46 -9.11 -15.94
C ILE A 81 -8.42 -8.01 -16.42
N LEU A 82 -9.73 -8.23 -16.28
CA LEU A 82 -10.76 -7.25 -16.62
C LEU A 82 -10.59 -5.97 -15.77
N LEU A 83 -10.22 -6.12 -14.50
CA LEU A 83 -9.94 -5.00 -13.61
C LEU A 83 -8.73 -4.23 -14.08
N GLY A 84 -7.65 -4.89 -14.51
CA GLY A 84 -6.42 -4.29 -15.04
C GLY A 84 -6.60 -3.61 -16.40
N LEU A 85 -7.52 -4.09 -17.23
CA LEU A 85 -7.95 -3.41 -18.45
C LEU A 85 -8.90 -2.24 -18.18
N GLY A 86 -9.62 -2.29 -17.06
CA GLY A 86 -10.54 -1.24 -16.62
C GLY A 86 -11.78 -1.24 -17.49
N LEU A 87 -12.36 -2.44 -17.63
CA LEU A 87 -13.65 -2.68 -18.25
C LEU A 87 -14.69 -2.85 -17.15
N TRP A 88 -15.77 -2.06 -17.19
CA TRP A 88 -16.81 -2.02 -16.13
C TRP A 88 -16.21 -1.89 -14.73
N THR A 89 -15.24 -0.99 -14.60
CA THR A 89 -14.25 -0.95 -13.52
C THR A 89 -14.90 -1.06 -12.14
N ARG A 90 -16.00 -0.34 -11.88
CA ARG A 90 -16.72 -0.41 -10.60
C ARG A 90 -17.23 -1.81 -10.28
N PHE A 91 -17.98 -2.42 -11.20
CA PHE A 91 -18.56 -3.76 -10.99
C PHE A 91 -17.49 -4.84 -10.93
N VAL A 92 -16.48 -4.77 -11.80
CA VAL A 92 -15.36 -5.71 -11.81
C VAL A 92 -14.49 -5.57 -10.57
N SER A 93 -14.37 -4.37 -9.99
CA SER A 93 -13.70 -4.20 -8.68
C SER A 93 -14.47 -4.90 -7.56
N LEU A 94 -15.80 -4.75 -7.51
CA LEU A 94 -16.63 -5.46 -6.52
C LEU A 94 -16.55 -6.98 -6.71
N ALA A 95 -16.62 -7.45 -7.96
CA ALA A 95 -16.43 -8.86 -8.28
C ALA A 95 -15.03 -9.35 -7.85
N ALA A 96 -13.97 -8.57 -8.07
CA ALA A 96 -12.62 -8.92 -7.63
C ALA A 96 -12.54 -9.05 -6.11
N ALA A 97 -13.17 -8.12 -5.37
CA ALA A 97 -13.25 -8.20 -3.92
C ALA A 97 -13.97 -9.46 -3.44
N VAL A 98 -15.09 -9.81 -4.06
CA VAL A 98 -15.83 -11.05 -3.75
C VAL A 98 -15.00 -12.29 -4.07
N MET A 99 -14.33 -12.33 -5.23
CA MET A 99 -13.47 -13.46 -5.59
C MET A 99 -12.29 -13.60 -4.64
N LEU A 100 -11.65 -12.51 -4.23
CA LEU A 100 -10.57 -12.54 -3.22
C LEU A 100 -11.10 -12.98 -1.86
N PHE A 101 -12.29 -12.52 -1.45
CA PHE A 101 -12.94 -12.95 -0.22
C PHE A 101 -13.18 -14.47 -0.21
N VAL A 102 -13.77 -15.00 -1.28
CA VAL A 102 -14.09 -16.43 -1.39
C VAL A 102 -12.82 -17.27 -1.42
N THR A 103 -11.85 -16.91 -2.26
CA THR A 103 -10.62 -17.70 -2.43
C THR A 103 -9.73 -17.69 -1.18
N TYR A 104 -9.49 -16.54 -0.54
CA TYR A 104 -8.79 -16.51 0.74
C TYR A 104 -9.60 -17.14 1.87
N GLY A 105 -10.92 -16.97 1.86
CA GLY A 105 -11.78 -17.54 2.89
C GLY A 105 -11.68 -19.07 2.95
N PHE A 106 -11.58 -19.75 1.79
CA PHE A 106 -11.35 -21.19 1.77
C PHE A 106 -10.00 -21.59 2.38
N MET A 107 -8.93 -20.83 2.16
CA MET A 107 -7.65 -21.09 2.83
C MET A 107 -7.76 -20.95 4.35
N TYR A 108 -8.52 -19.96 4.82
CA TYR A 108 -8.71 -19.72 6.25
C TYR A 108 -9.55 -20.78 6.95
N CYS A 109 -10.26 -21.64 6.21
CA CYS A 109 -10.92 -22.81 6.78
C CYS A 109 -9.91 -23.83 7.36
N LEU A 110 -8.61 -23.70 7.14
CA LEU A 110 -7.57 -24.49 7.82
C LEU A 110 -7.22 -23.95 9.23
N GLY A 111 -7.90 -22.90 9.69
CA GLY A 111 -7.73 -22.35 11.04
C GLY A 111 -6.61 -21.30 11.18
N LYS A 112 -5.82 -21.06 10.13
CA LYS A 112 -4.84 -19.96 10.08
C LYS A 112 -5.39 -18.79 9.29
N VAL A 113 -5.45 -17.61 9.91
CA VAL A 113 -5.83 -16.35 9.24
C VAL A 113 -4.58 -15.51 9.02
N ASP A 114 -4.32 -15.16 7.75
CA ASP A 114 -3.18 -14.35 7.34
C ASP A 114 -3.57 -12.88 7.12
N HIS A 115 -2.56 -12.05 6.84
CA HIS A 115 -2.69 -10.60 6.76
C HIS A 115 -3.13 -10.13 5.35
N THR A 116 -4.03 -10.87 4.69
CA THR A 116 -4.40 -10.60 3.28
C THR A 116 -5.58 -9.65 3.12
N ILE A 117 -6.26 -9.29 4.23
CA ILE A 117 -7.47 -8.46 4.19
C ILE A 117 -7.24 -7.11 3.50
N LEU A 118 -6.05 -6.52 3.63
CA LEU A 118 -5.74 -5.24 3.00
C LEU A 118 -5.77 -5.32 1.47
N LEU A 119 -5.36 -6.45 0.88
CA LEU A 119 -5.43 -6.66 -0.55
C LEU A 119 -6.89 -6.64 -1.01
N LEU A 120 -7.76 -7.38 -0.31
CA LEU A 120 -9.20 -7.45 -0.57
C LEU A 120 -9.90 -6.09 -0.45
N LEU A 121 -9.54 -5.29 0.55
CA LEU A 121 -10.18 -3.99 0.80
C LEU A 121 -9.97 -2.98 -0.34
N VAL A 122 -8.86 -3.07 -1.08
CA VAL A 122 -8.55 -2.14 -2.16
C VAL A 122 -9.64 -2.11 -3.23
N PRO A 123 -9.95 -3.22 -3.94
CA PRO A 123 -10.96 -3.19 -4.99
C PRO A 123 -12.37 -2.98 -4.42
N LEU A 124 -12.63 -3.40 -3.17
CA LEU A 124 -13.92 -3.14 -2.51
C LEU A 124 -14.17 -1.63 -2.35
N VAL A 125 -13.17 -0.89 -1.84
CA VAL A 125 -13.29 0.54 -1.55
C VAL A 125 -13.09 1.38 -2.82
N LEU A 126 -12.07 1.07 -3.63
CA LEU A 126 -11.75 1.86 -4.81
C LEU A 126 -12.72 1.65 -5.99
N ALA A 127 -13.62 0.66 -5.90
CA ALA A 127 -14.80 0.57 -6.77
C ALA A 127 -15.59 1.89 -6.82
N PHE A 128 -15.58 2.65 -5.72
CA PHE A 128 -16.28 3.93 -5.57
C PHE A 128 -15.38 5.16 -5.77
N ALA A 129 -14.09 4.95 -6.06
CA ALA A 129 -13.13 6.00 -6.34
C ALA A 129 -13.07 6.40 -7.81
N ASP A 130 -13.83 5.77 -8.69
CA ASP A 130 -13.73 6.00 -10.13
C ASP A 130 -12.28 5.84 -10.65
N TRP A 131 -11.50 4.91 -10.08
CA TRP A 131 -10.13 4.58 -10.49
C TRP A 131 -10.02 3.99 -11.92
N GLY A 132 -11.16 3.85 -12.60
CA GLY A 132 -11.29 3.56 -14.02
C GLY A 132 -11.37 4.81 -14.90
N ASN A 133 -11.30 6.04 -14.38
CA ASN A 133 -11.44 7.25 -15.21
C ASN A 133 -10.20 7.58 -16.05
N ARG A 134 -9.09 6.84 -15.89
CA ARG A 134 -7.87 7.02 -16.69
C ARG A 134 -7.19 5.67 -16.97
N TYR A 135 -6.52 5.59 -18.12
CA TYR A 135 -5.74 4.42 -18.57
C TYR A 135 -6.57 3.12 -18.60
N SER A 136 -7.84 3.21 -18.98
CA SER A 136 -8.80 2.10 -18.98
C SER A 136 -9.60 2.06 -20.28
N ILE A 137 -10.19 0.90 -20.57
CA ILE A 137 -11.15 0.75 -21.68
C ILE A 137 -12.38 1.64 -21.44
N ASP A 138 -12.87 1.72 -20.20
CA ASP A 138 -14.00 2.58 -19.84
C ASP A 138 -13.72 4.06 -20.18
N ALA A 139 -12.54 4.59 -19.83
CA ALA A 139 -12.18 5.97 -20.13
C ALA A 139 -12.06 6.22 -21.64
N CYS A 140 -11.51 5.26 -22.40
CA CYS A 140 -11.45 5.34 -23.85
C CYS A 140 -12.84 5.37 -24.50
N ARG A 141 -13.87 4.80 -23.87
CA ARG A 141 -15.26 4.82 -24.37
C ARG A 141 -15.94 6.16 -24.16
N HIS A 142 -15.67 6.85 -23.05
CA HIS A 142 -16.31 8.12 -22.73
C HIS A 142 -15.74 9.31 -23.50
N GLY A 143 -14.46 9.27 -23.91
CA GLY A 143 -13.82 10.31 -24.75
C GLY A 143 -13.66 11.70 -24.10
N ALA A 144 -14.33 11.95 -22.97
CA ALA A 144 -14.27 13.19 -22.21
C ALA A 144 -13.02 13.28 -21.33
N ALA A 145 -12.68 14.51 -20.93
CA ALA A 145 -11.70 14.74 -19.89
C ALA A 145 -12.16 14.08 -18.57
N PRO A 146 -11.26 13.41 -17.82
CA PRO A 146 -11.65 12.77 -16.58
C PRO A 146 -12.09 13.82 -15.55
N PRO A 147 -13.17 13.57 -14.79
CA PRO A 147 -13.58 14.46 -13.71
C PRO A 147 -12.50 14.49 -12.62
N PRO A 148 -12.55 15.48 -11.71
CA PRO A 148 -11.70 15.50 -10.53
C PRO A 148 -11.80 14.20 -9.73
N GLN A 149 -10.67 13.74 -9.21
CA GLN A 149 -10.58 12.48 -8.48
C GLN A 149 -11.30 12.57 -7.13
N ARG A 150 -12.24 11.66 -6.88
CA ARG A 150 -12.90 11.52 -5.56
C ARG A 150 -11.88 11.04 -4.52
N GLN A 151 -11.79 11.75 -3.40
CA GLN A 151 -10.79 11.48 -2.36
C GLN A 151 -11.35 10.66 -1.19
N TRP A 152 -12.66 10.73 -0.95
CA TRP A 152 -13.29 10.04 0.18
C TRP A 152 -13.05 8.51 0.21
N PRO A 153 -12.99 7.76 -0.91
CA PRO A 153 -12.71 6.33 -0.83
C PRO A 153 -11.27 6.05 -0.41
N LEU A 154 -10.32 6.92 -0.79
CA LEU A 154 -8.95 6.82 -0.30
C LEU A 154 -8.86 7.13 1.19
N ARG A 155 -9.68 8.06 1.71
CA ARG A 155 -9.80 8.30 3.15
C ARG A 155 -10.37 7.08 3.88
N LEU A 156 -11.41 6.46 3.33
CA LEU A 156 -11.97 5.23 3.88
C LEU A 156 -10.95 4.09 3.87
N LEU A 157 -10.23 3.90 2.76
CA LEU A 157 -9.17 2.90 2.68
C LEU A 157 -8.04 3.19 3.68
N ALA A 158 -7.64 4.45 3.84
CA ALA A 158 -6.63 4.86 4.82
C ALA A 158 -7.10 4.59 6.26
N LEU A 159 -8.37 4.85 6.56
CA LEU A 159 -9.00 4.54 7.85
C LEU A 159 -9.00 3.02 8.10
N LEU A 160 -9.40 2.21 7.11
CA LEU A 160 -9.44 0.76 7.28
C LEU A 160 -8.04 0.15 7.44
N ILE A 161 -7.05 0.64 6.70
CA ILE A 161 -5.63 0.26 6.89
C ILE A 161 -5.19 0.67 8.30
N GLY A 162 -5.39 1.94 8.68
CA GLY A 162 -5.04 2.44 10.00
C GLY A 162 -5.70 1.66 11.12
N TRP A 163 -6.97 1.29 10.94
CA TRP A 163 -7.72 0.47 11.90
C TRP A 163 -7.14 -0.92 12.03
N GLY A 164 -6.80 -1.60 10.92
CA GLY A 164 -6.17 -2.93 10.97
C GLY A 164 -4.81 -2.91 11.69
N PHE A 165 -4.02 -1.87 11.49
CA PHE A 165 -2.77 -1.67 12.23
C PHE A 165 -3.01 -1.33 13.71
N PHE A 166 -3.99 -0.48 13.99
CA PHE A 166 -4.37 -0.12 15.36
C PHE A 166 -4.83 -1.33 16.18
N THR A 167 -5.68 -2.19 15.62
CA THR A 167 -6.15 -3.39 16.33
C THR A 167 -5.00 -4.37 16.56
N ALA A 168 -4.09 -4.53 15.60
CA ALA A 168 -2.87 -5.32 15.79
C ALA A 168 -2.01 -4.75 16.93
N ALA A 169 -1.78 -3.44 16.96
CA ALA A 169 -1.02 -2.76 18.02
C ALA A 169 -1.67 -2.93 19.39
N LEU A 170 -2.99 -2.77 19.44
CA LEU A 170 -3.78 -2.89 20.67
C LEU A 170 -3.71 -4.31 21.21
N THR A 171 -3.85 -5.34 20.36
CA THR A 171 -3.68 -6.73 20.79
C THR A 171 -2.29 -6.95 21.36
N LYS A 172 -1.22 -6.50 20.68
CA LYS A 172 0.16 -6.63 21.19
C LYS A 172 0.32 -5.97 22.56
N LEU A 173 -0.19 -4.74 22.71
CA LEU A 173 -0.13 -4.01 23.97
C LEU A 173 -0.86 -4.75 25.12
N LEU A 174 -1.99 -5.40 24.83
CA LEU A 174 -2.82 -6.07 25.83
C LEU A 174 -2.39 -7.51 26.16
N THR A 175 -1.64 -8.19 25.28
CA THR A 175 -1.26 -9.60 25.45
C THR A 175 0.16 -9.82 25.99
N GLY A 176 0.78 -8.77 26.54
CA GLY A 176 2.12 -8.87 27.12
C GLY A 176 3.26 -8.91 26.08
N TRP A 177 3.01 -8.46 24.85
CA TRP A 177 4.03 -8.37 23.80
C TRP A 177 5.26 -7.56 24.23
N LEU A 178 5.03 -6.48 24.99
CA LEU A 178 6.07 -5.58 25.49
C LEU A 178 6.70 -6.06 26.81
N SER A 179 6.46 -7.31 27.21
CA SER A 179 7.11 -7.89 28.38
C SER A 179 8.58 -8.11 28.10
N GLY A 180 9.46 -7.47 28.89
CA GLY A 180 10.90 -7.60 28.73
C GLY A 180 11.46 -9.01 28.98
N SER A 181 10.62 -9.97 29.39
CA SER A 181 10.98 -11.38 29.55
C SER A 181 10.59 -12.26 28.36
N SER A 182 9.62 -11.85 27.54
CA SER A 182 9.08 -12.68 26.45
C SER A 182 9.74 -12.40 25.10
N GLN A 183 10.12 -11.14 24.83
CA GLN A 183 10.70 -10.69 23.56
C GLN A 183 9.89 -11.22 22.36
N ALA A 184 8.64 -10.79 22.22
CA ALA A 184 7.69 -11.42 21.31
C ALA A 184 8.20 -11.50 19.87
N ALA A 185 8.84 -10.45 19.34
CA ALA A 185 9.48 -10.46 18.03
C ALA A 185 10.55 -11.55 17.89
N ARG A 186 11.37 -11.77 18.92
CA ARG A 186 12.33 -12.89 18.97
C ARG A 186 11.62 -14.23 18.96
N GLY A 187 10.53 -14.37 19.70
CA GLY A 187 9.72 -15.58 19.73
C GLY A 187 9.19 -15.97 18.34
N TYR A 188 8.64 -15.00 17.61
CA TYR A 188 8.20 -15.21 16.21
C TYR A 188 9.36 -15.56 15.27
N PHE A 189 10.52 -14.91 15.43
CA PHE A 189 11.72 -15.25 14.68
C PHE A 189 12.15 -16.70 14.93
N VAL A 190 12.30 -17.11 16.20
CA VAL A 190 12.74 -18.47 16.57
C VAL A 190 11.75 -19.53 16.08
N LEU A 191 10.44 -19.28 16.21
CA LEU A 191 9.41 -20.18 15.69
C LEU A 191 9.57 -20.35 14.17
N GLY A 192 9.61 -19.25 13.43
CA GLY A 192 9.79 -19.30 11.97
C GLY A 192 11.09 -19.98 11.54
N PHE A 193 12.19 -19.72 12.26
CA PHE A 193 13.50 -20.29 11.99
C PHE A 193 13.53 -21.80 12.23
N LEU A 194 13.03 -22.28 13.38
CA LEU A 194 13.13 -23.68 13.78
C LEU A 194 12.02 -24.57 13.22
N THR A 195 10.78 -24.07 13.09
CA THR A 195 9.63 -24.92 12.71
C THR A 195 9.19 -24.73 11.26
N GLU A 196 9.46 -23.57 10.67
CA GLU A 196 9.00 -23.24 9.31
C GLU A 196 10.14 -23.18 8.28
N GLY A 197 11.38 -23.46 8.70
CA GLY A 197 12.55 -23.48 7.81
C GLY A 197 12.90 -22.11 7.21
N ARG A 198 12.53 -21.01 7.87
CA ARG A 198 12.82 -19.64 7.42
C ARG A 198 14.27 -19.26 7.75
N THR A 199 15.23 -19.94 7.13
CA THR A 199 16.68 -19.80 7.40
C THR A 199 17.41 -18.93 6.38
N TYR A 200 16.70 -18.33 5.43
CA TYR A 200 17.30 -17.58 4.33
C TYR A 200 17.50 -16.08 4.66
N TRP A 201 18.17 -15.33 3.76
CA TRP A 201 18.52 -13.92 3.91
C TRP A 201 19.42 -13.62 5.14
N LEU A 202 18.96 -12.78 6.06
CA LEU A 202 19.70 -12.39 7.27
C LEU A 202 19.36 -13.29 8.46
N ALA A 203 18.47 -14.28 8.31
CA ALA A 203 17.99 -15.07 9.42
C ALA A 203 19.11 -15.83 10.14
N GLU A 204 20.03 -16.48 9.41
CA GLU A 204 21.20 -17.15 10.00
C GLU A 204 22.12 -16.17 10.75
N TRP A 205 22.33 -14.96 10.18
CA TRP A 205 23.14 -13.94 10.84
C TRP A 205 22.48 -13.47 12.14
N LEU A 206 21.16 -13.25 12.15
CA LEU A 206 20.42 -12.89 13.36
C LEU A 206 20.44 -14.02 14.40
N ALA A 207 20.31 -15.28 13.98
CA ALA A 207 20.40 -16.42 14.88
C ALA A 207 21.79 -16.51 15.55
N ALA A 208 22.85 -16.20 14.80
CA ALA A 208 24.21 -16.14 15.33
C ALA A 208 24.46 -14.92 16.24
N HIS A 209 23.71 -13.83 16.05
CA HIS A 209 23.86 -12.57 16.78
C HIS A 209 22.58 -12.21 17.55
N ASP A 210 22.12 -13.14 18.39
CA ASP A 210 20.88 -13.02 19.17
C ASP A 210 20.99 -12.00 20.33
N ILE A 211 20.89 -10.71 20.00
CA ILE A 211 21.07 -9.61 20.94
C ILE A 211 19.72 -9.20 21.55
N ARG A 212 19.56 -9.46 22.86
CA ARG A 212 18.32 -9.18 23.59
C ARG A 212 17.80 -7.74 23.43
N ALA A 213 18.66 -6.74 23.57
CA ALA A 213 18.28 -5.34 23.47
C ALA A 213 17.71 -4.95 22.08
N VAL A 214 18.17 -5.61 21.01
CA VAL A 214 17.68 -5.36 19.65
C VAL A 214 16.24 -5.87 19.51
N TRP A 215 15.92 -7.03 20.08
CA TRP A 215 14.57 -7.59 20.07
C TRP A 215 13.58 -6.77 20.89
N GLU A 216 13.98 -6.32 22.08
CA GLU A 216 13.18 -5.41 22.89
C GLU A 216 12.87 -4.11 22.13
N LEU A 217 13.88 -3.52 21.49
CA LEU A 217 13.69 -2.35 20.65
C LEU A 217 12.74 -2.63 19.49
N ALA A 218 12.84 -3.79 18.84
CA ALA A 218 11.95 -4.19 17.77
C ALA A 218 10.49 -4.33 18.24
N ASP A 219 10.26 -4.87 19.44
CA ASP A 219 8.93 -4.98 20.05
C ASP A 219 8.29 -3.60 20.26
N TRP A 220 9.03 -2.68 20.90
CA TRP A 220 8.55 -1.32 21.13
C TRP A 220 8.32 -0.55 19.82
N LEU A 221 9.27 -0.62 18.89
CA LEU A 221 9.15 0.06 17.59
C LEU A 221 7.96 -0.47 16.80
N THR A 222 7.68 -1.78 16.84
CA THR A 222 6.53 -2.38 16.16
C THR A 222 5.24 -1.79 16.70
N VAL A 223 5.02 -1.79 18.02
CA VAL A 223 3.78 -1.26 18.62
C VAL A 223 3.60 0.23 18.33
N ILE A 224 4.66 1.04 18.50
CA ILE A 224 4.61 2.49 18.22
C ILE A 224 4.30 2.74 16.74
N PHE A 225 4.98 2.02 15.85
CA PHE A 225 4.77 2.13 14.41
C PHE A 225 3.32 1.79 14.04
N GLU A 226 2.77 0.68 14.53
CA GLU A 226 1.41 0.26 14.20
C GLU A 226 0.35 1.28 14.68
N PHE A 227 0.47 1.84 15.88
CA PHE A 227 -0.40 2.94 16.33
C PHE A 227 -0.27 4.20 15.45
N SER A 228 0.95 4.50 15.00
CA SER A 228 1.22 5.71 14.22
C SER A 228 0.46 5.73 12.88
N VAL A 229 0.11 4.57 12.31
CA VAL A 229 -0.62 4.47 11.04
C VAL A 229 -1.99 5.15 11.14
N LEU A 230 -2.77 4.83 12.18
CA LEU A 230 -4.09 5.44 12.40
C LEU A 230 -3.96 6.92 12.77
N LEU A 231 -3.01 7.26 13.64
CA LEU A 231 -2.80 8.65 14.07
C LEU A 231 -2.36 9.58 12.93
N ALA A 232 -1.65 9.05 11.93
CA ALA A 232 -1.21 9.82 10.77
C ALA A 232 -2.31 10.05 9.72
N MET A 233 -3.39 9.26 9.74
CA MET A 233 -4.47 9.25 8.76
C MET A 233 -5.10 10.63 8.46
N PRO A 234 -5.30 11.54 9.43
CA PRO A 234 -5.88 12.85 9.14
C PRO A 234 -5.04 13.68 8.14
N TRP A 235 -3.71 13.49 8.11
CA TRP A 235 -2.80 14.28 7.27
C TRP A 235 -2.13 13.43 6.20
N TRP A 236 -2.45 13.68 4.92
CA TRP A 236 -1.93 12.90 3.79
C TRP A 236 -0.41 12.79 3.75
N ARG A 237 0.30 13.87 4.09
CA ARG A 237 1.77 13.85 4.11
C ARG A 237 2.30 12.91 5.19
N SER A 238 1.75 12.99 6.40
CA SER A 238 2.13 12.13 7.52
C SER A 238 1.77 10.67 7.22
N PHE A 239 0.54 10.41 6.78
CA PHE A 239 0.09 9.06 6.43
C PHE A 239 0.99 8.40 5.38
N ARG A 240 1.29 9.11 4.28
CA ARG A 240 2.21 8.61 3.24
C ARG A 240 3.64 8.40 3.74
N THR A 241 4.08 9.19 4.72
CA THR A 241 5.38 9.01 5.37
C THR A 241 5.39 7.74 6.20
N VAL A 242 4.35 7.51 6.99
CA VAL A 242 4.20 6.27 7.76
C VAL A 242 4.08 5.06 6.85
N LEU A 243 3.35 5.11 5.73
CA LEU A 243 3.31 4.02 4.76
C LEU A 243 4.66 3.78 4.07
N ALA A 244 5.45 4.81 3.83
CA ALA A 244 6.81 4.65 3.31
C ALA A 244 7.74 4.00 4.34
N VAL A 245 7.58 4.31 5.63
CA VAL A 245 8.24 3.58 6.73
C VAL A 245 7.72 2.13 6.79
N ALA A 246 6.43 1.91 6.58
CA ALA A 246 5.81 0.59 6.57
C ALA A 246 6.43 -0.33 5.51
N THR A 247 6.62 0.15 4.28
CA THR A 247 7.25 -0.68 3.23
C THR A 247 8.70 -1.03 3.57
N THR A 248 9.45 -0.12 4.21
CA THR A 248 10.81 -0.43 4.69
C THR A 248 10.83 -1.38 5.88
N PHE A 249 9.85 -1.25 6.78
CA PHE A 249 9.66 -2.17 7.90
C PHE A 249 9.37 -3.58 7.39
N HIS A 250 8.45 -3.73 6.42
CA HIS A 250 8.13 -5.02 5.81
C HIS A 250 9.31 -5.64 5.07
N LEU A 251 10.17 -4.84 4.42
CA LEU A 251 11.44 -5.35 3.88
C LEU A 251 12.36 -5.86 5.01
N GLY A 252 12.47 -5.12 6.10
CA GLY A 252 13.21 -5.57 7.28
C GLY A 252 12.70 -6.92 7.80
N VAL A 253 11.39 -7.04 8.00
CA VAL A 253 10.74 -8.27 8.46
C VAL A 253 10.91 -9.43 7.47
N LEU A 254 10.84 -9.17 6.16
CA LEU A 254 11.13 -10.19 5.16
C LEU A 254 12.58 -10.69 5.25
N LEU A 255 13.54 -9.77 5.33
CA LEU A 255 14.97 -10.11 5.36
C LEU A 255 15.39 -10.81 6.66
N THR A 256 14.74 -10.52 7.78
CA THR A 256 15.10 -11.09 9.08
C THR A 256 14.27 -12.28 9.48
N MET A 257 12.96 -12.29 9.19
CA MET A 257 12.01 -13.30 9.65
C MET A 257 11.40 -14.13 8.52
N GLY A 258 11.64 -13.78 7.25
CA GLY A 258 11.04 -14.49 6.11
C GLY A 258 9.51 -14.41 6.06
N ILE A 259 8.91 -13.36 6.66
CA ILE A 259 7.45 -13.17 6.66
C ILE A 259 7.04 -12.28 5.49
N ASP A 260 6.12 -12.77 4.67
CA ASP A 260 5.61 -12.06 3.50
C ASP A 260 4.46 -11.10 3.84
N PHE A 261 4.68 -9.80 3.62
CA PHE A 261 3.70 -8.71 3.73
C PHE A 261 3.37 -8.07 2.37
N SER A 262 3.62 -8.76 1.26
CA SER A 262 3.40 -8.27 -0.11
C SER A 262 1.97 -7.74 -0.31
N ASN A 263 0.96 -8.43 0.22
CA ASN A 263 -0.45 -8.00 0.19
C ASN A 263 -0.67 -6.59 0.76
N ALA A 264 -0.03 -6.27 1.87
CA ALA A 264 -0.10 -4.95 2.50
C ALA A 264 0.64 -3.90 1.65
N VAL A 265 1.83 -4.25 1.14
CA VAL A 265 2.64 -3.36 0.29
C VAL A 265 1.90 -3.01 -1.01
N VAL A 266 1.21 -3.98 -1.64
CA VAL A 266 0.31 -3.70 -2.78
C VAL A 266 -0.74 -2.67 -2.38
N ALA A 267 -1.43 -2.86 -1.26
CA ALA A 267 -2.46 -1.94 -0.80
C ALA A 267 -1.95 -0.51 -0.54
N TYR A 268 -0.73 -0.37 -0.03
CA TYR A 268 -0.10 0.94 0.17
C TYR A 268 0.16 1.68 -1.15
N GLY A 269 0.29 0.95 -2.26
CA GLY A 269 0.43 1.51 -3.60
C GLY A 269 -0.69 2.48 -3.97
N ALA A 270 -1.88 2.37 -3.35
CA ALA A 270 -2.99 3.31 -3.56
C ALA A 270 -2.63 4.76 -3.19
N PHE A 271 -1.64 4.96 -2.32
CA PHE A 271 -1.24 6.27 -1.79
C PHE A 271 0.05 6.81 -2.43
N VAL A 272 0.52 6.16 -3.50
CA VAL A 272 1.66 6.61 -4.30
C VAL A 272 1.19 7.56 -5.40
N SER A 273 1.95 8.63 -5.65
CA SER A 273 1.67 9.59 -6.73
C SER A 273 2.21 9.07 -8.06
N TRP A 274 1.63 7.98 -8.57
CA TRP A 274 2.08 7.29 -9.78
C TRP A 274 2.15 8.19 -11.01
N GLY A 275 1.26 9.17 -11.18
CA GLY A 275 1.31 10.12 -12.28
C GLY A 275 2.57 10.99 -12.24
N VAL A 276 3.05 11.35 -11.05
CA VAL A 276 4.33 12.06 -10.88
C VAL A 276 5.51 11.16 -11.24
N ILE A 277 5.47 9.90 -10.81
CA ILE A 277 6.52 8.91 -11.12
C ILE A 277 6.58 8.67 -12.63
N ALA A 278 5.44 8.38 -13.26
CA ALA A 278 5.33 8.13 -14.69
C ALA A 278 5.82 9.32 -15.52
N ARG A 279 5.45 10.56 -15.14
CA ARG A 279 5.96 11.77 -15.81
C ARG A 279 7.47 11.88 -15.71
N ARG A 280 8.05 11.68 -14.52
CA ARG A 280 9.52 11.73 -14.33
C ARG A 280 10.24 10.65 -15.13
N ILE A 281 9.68 9.44 -15.21
CA ILE A 281 10.22 8.36 -16.03
C ILE A 281 10.17 8.77 -17.51
N GLY A 282 9.04 9.30 -17.99
CA GLY A 282 8.92 9.80 -19.37
C GLY A 282 9.89 10.93 -19.72
N GLU A 283 10.16 11.82 -18.75
CA GLU A 283 11.14 12.92 -18.88
C GLU A 283 12.60 12.46 -18.72
N SER A 284 12.86 11.24 -18.31
CA SER A 284 14.22 10.70 -18.18
C SER A 284 14.83 10.34 -19.54
N ALA A 285 16.16 10.17 -19.61
CA ALA A 285 16.81 9.71 -20.83
C ALA A 285 16.26 8.35 -21.32
N VAL A 286 15.99 7.42 -20.40
CA VAL A 286 15.39 6.12 -20.70
C VAL A 286 13.98 6.29 -21.26
N GLY A 287 13.15 7.15 -20.65
CA GLY A 287 11.80 7.43 -21.14
C GLY A 287 11.79 8.05 -22.53
N ARG A 288 12.72 8.98 -22.80
CA ARG A 288 12.91 9.54 -24.14
C ARG A 288 13.33 8.48 -25.15
N SER A 289 14.29 7.61 -24.81
CA SER A 289 14.71 6.51 -25.69
C SER A 289 13.55 5.54 -25.98
N LEU A 290 12.76 5.18 -24.98
CA LEU A 290 11.55 4.36 -25.18
C LEU A 290 10.51 5.08 -26.05
N ALA A 291 10.38 6.40 -25.93
CA ALA A 291 9.51 7.19 -26.78
C ALA A 291 10.01 7.33 -28.23
N THR A 292 11.31 7.16 -28.48
CA THR A 292 11.86 7.15 -29.86
C THR A 292 11.51 5.88 -30.63
N VAL A 293 11.18 4.78 -29.92
CA VAL A 293 10.53 3.63 -30.54
C VAL A 293 9.14 4.09 -30.94
N ARG A 294 8.99 4.54 -32.20
CA ARG A 294 7.72 5.04 -32.73
C ARG A 294 6.67 3.96 -32.45
N PRO A 295 5.68 4.23 -31.57
CA PRO A 295 4.58 3.29 -31.44
C PRO A 295 3.97 3.19 -32.84
N VAL A 296 3.87 1.96 -33.36
CA VAL A 296 3.04 1.70 -34.53
C VAL A 296 1.74 2.42 -34.25
N ARG A 297 1.32 3.34 -35.14
CA ARG A 297 0.05 4.08 -35.01
C ARG A 297 -1.07 3.07 -35.17
N LEU A 298 -1.30 2.30 -34.13
CA LEU A 298 -2.41 1.39 -34.00
C LEU A 298 -3.63 2.29 -33.85
N GLY A 299 -4.59 2.14 -34.77
CA GLY A 299 -5.91 2.68 -34.56
C GLY A 299 -6.48 2.19 -33.22
N ARG A 300 -7.55 2.83 -32.74
CA ARG A 300 -8.20 2.47 -31.47
C ARG A 300 -8.46 0.96 -31.33
N THR A 301 -8.87 0.30 -32.42
CA THR A 301 -9.06 -1.15 -32.50
C THR A 301 -7.77 -1.93 -32.26
N GLY A 302 -6.67 -1.53 -32.91
CA GLY A 302 -5.36 -2.14 -32.73
C GLY A 302 -4.81 -1.98 -31.32
N ALA A 303 -4.95 -0.79 -30.72
CA ALA A 303 -4.51 -0.54 -29.35
C ALA A 303 -5.27 -1.40 -28.32
N LEU A 304 -6.58 -1.59 -28.54
CA LEU A 304 -7.40 -2.49 -27.73
C LEU A 304 -6.97 -3.95 -27.92
N ALA A 305 -6.77 -4.41 -29.16
CA ALA A 305 -6.31 -5.78 -29.43
C ALA A 305 -4.97 -6.08 -28.77
N VAL A 306 -3.99 -5.18 -28.87
CA VAL A 306 -2.69 -5.31 -28.20
C VAL A 306 -2.86 -5.34 -26.68
N SER A 307 -3.71 -4.48 -26.11
CA SER A 307 -3.96 -4.48 -24.66
C SER A 307 -4.55 -5.81 -24.19
N TRP A 308 -5.50 -6.37 -24.93
CA TRP A 308 -6.07 -7.70 -24.66
C TRP A 308 -5.02 -8.80 -24.76
N LEU A 309 -4.21 -8.81 -25.82
CA LEU A 309 -3.16 -9.80 -26.00
C LEU A 309 -2.11 -9.73 -24.88
N CYS A 310 -1.69 -8.53 -24.49
CA CYS A 310 -0.79 -8.33 -23.35
C CYS A 310 -1.42 -8.82 -22.06
N ALA A 311 -2.69 -8.50 -21.80
CA ALA A 311 -3.38 -8.91 -20.58
C ALA A 311 -3.58 -10.43 -20.51
N LEU A 312 -3.94 -11.07 -21.63
CA LEU A 312 -4.01 -12.53 -21.75
C LEU A 312 -2.64 -13.17 -21.58
N GLY A 313 -1.58 -12.59 -22.16
CA GLY A 313 -0.21 -13.06 -21.99
C GLY A 313 0.26 -12.99 -20.54
N VAL A 314 -0.01 -11.87 -19.84
CA VAL A 314 0.30 -11.72 -18.40
C VAL A 314 -0.51 -12.72 -17.56
N GLY A 315 -1.81 -12.89 -17.85
CA GLY A 315 -2.65 -13.87 -17.17
C GLY A 315 -2.17 -15.31 -17.37
N ALA A 316 -1.87 -15.69 -18.60
CA ALA A 316 -1.33 -17.01 -18.93
C ALA A 316 0.03 -17.25 -18.27
N LEU A 317 0.92 -16.24 -18.29
CA LEU A 317 2.21 -16.32 -17.60
C LEU A 317 2.02 -16.51 -16.09
N ALA A 318 1.16 -15.70 -15.46
CA ALA A 318 0.85 -15.84 -14.04
C ALA A 318 0.31 -17.25 -13.72
N TRP A 319 -0.60 -17.77 -14.55
CA TRP A 319 -1.16 -19.12 -14.39
C TRP A 319 -0.11 -20.22 -14.54
N VAL A 320 0.73 -20.15 -15.57
CA VAL A 320 1.81 -21.14 -15.81
C VAL A 320 2.81 -21.12 -14.66
N LEU A 321 3.15 -19.93 -14.16
CA LEU A 321 4.02 -19.76 -13.00
C LEU A 321 3.40 -20.31 -11.71
N MET A 322 2.07 -20.25 -11.58
CA MET A 322 1.34 -20.79 -10.44
C MET A 322 1.22 -22.33 -10.50
N THR A 323 0.93 -22.90 -11.67
CA THR A 323 0.54 -24.32 -11.83
C THR A 323 1.64 -25.25 -12.35
N GLY A 324 2.73 -24.72 -12.91
CA GLY A 324 3.75 -25.54 -13.57
C GLY A 324 4.60 -26.38 -12.61
N PRO A 325 5.35 -27.40 -13.10
CA PRO A 325 6.36 -28.13 -12.31
C PRO A 325 7.50 -27.22 -11.80
N ALA A 326 7.78 -26.15 -12.55
CA ALA A 326 8.63 -25.03 -12.10
C ALA A 326 7.94 -24.18 -11.01
N GLY A 327 6.62 -24.26 -10.86
CA GLY A 327 5.81 -23.71 -9.76
C GLY A 327 5.98 -24.44 -8.42
N ARG A 328 6.86 -25.45 -8.34
CA ARG A 328 7.51 -25.82 -7.06
C ARG A 328 8.38 -24.69 -6.51
N ILE A 329 8.86 -23.79 -7.37
CA ILE A 329 9.33 -22.48 -6.97
C ILE A 329 8.07 -21.70 -6.64
N SER A 330 7.89 -21.31 -5.37
CA SER A 330 6.77 -20.46 -4.97
C SER A 330 6.86 -19.14 -5.72
N THR A 331 6.24 -19.04 -6.89
CA THR A 331 6.25 -17.85 -7.73
C THR A 331 5.55 -16.69 -7.04
N GLY A 332 4.55 -17.02 -6.19
CA GLY A 332 4.00 -16.11 -5.19
C GLY A 332 5.06 -15.55 -4.24
N LEU A 333 6.01 -16.37 -3.77
CA LEU A 333 7.13 -15.91 -2.94
C LEU A 333 8.07 -14.96 -3.71
N ILE A 334 8.43 -15.30 -4.96
CA ILE A 334 9.30 -14.42 -5.77
C ILE A 334 8.61 -13.09 -6.07
N ALA A 335 7.36 -13.15 -6.53
CA ALA A 335 6.56 -11.97 -6.84
C ALA A 335 6.32 -11.12 -5.58
N GLY A 336 5.99 -11.76 -4.46
CA GLY A 336 5.81 -11.13 -3.16
C GLY A 336 7.08 -10.40 -2.70
N ASN A 337 8.22 -11.09 -2.74
CA ASN A 337 9.52 -10.50 -2.42
C ASN A 337 9.86 -9.32 -3.33
N LEU A 338 9.62 -9.43 -4.63
CA LEU A 338 9.83 -8.35 -5.59
C LEU A 338 8.94 -7.14 -5.26
N VAL A 339 7.65 -7.36 -4.95
CA VAL A 339 6.73 -6.29 -4.53
C VAL A 339 7.23 -5.61 -3.26
N ILE A 340 7.69 -6.35 -2.26
CA ILE A 340 8.24 -5.79 -1.02
C ILE A 340 9.49 -4.95 -1.31
N VAL A 341 10.44 -5.48 -2.08
CA VAL A 341 11.69 -4.78 -2.44
C VAL A 341 11.40 -3.51 -3.23
N LEU A 342 10.54 -3.57 -4.25
CA LEU A 342 10.15 -2.40 -5.03
C LEU A 342 9.40 -1.38 -4.18
N GLY A 343 8.48 -1.83 -3.32
CA GLY A 343 7.74 -0.99 -2.40
C GLY A 343 8.65 -0.26 -1.40
N ALA A 344 9.66 -0.96 -0.87
CA ALA A 344 10.67 -0.37 0.00
C ALA A 344 11.56 0.63 -0.76
N GLY A 345 11.97 0.33 -1.99
CA GLY A 345 12.71 1.27 -2.83
C GLY A 345 11.95 2.57 -3.11
N ILE A 346 10.66 2.47 -3.41
CA ILE A 346 9.76 3.63 -3.56
C ILE A 346 9.62 4.39 -2.24
N GLY A 347 9.44 3.66 -1.12
CA GLY A 347 9.33 4.21 0.22
C GLY A 347 10.58 5.02 0.64
N LEU A 348 11.76 4.42 0.53
CA LEU A 348 13.05 5.07 0.81
C LEU A 348 13.25 6.32 -0.05
N SER A 349 12.94 6.22 -1.35
CA SER A 349 13.01 7.37 -2.27
C SER A 349 12.08 8.50 -1.83
N TYR A 350 10.86 8.18 -1.39
CA TYR A 350 9.93 9.17 -0.84
C TYR A 350 10.47 9.80 0.45
N LEU A 351 10.98 9.01 1.40
CA LEU A 351 11.54 9.49 2.66
C LEU A 351 12.74 10.41 2.44
N ALA A 352 13.67 10.04 1.56
CA ALA A 352 14.82 10.86 1.20
C ALA A 352 14.41 12.22 0.60
N LEU A 353 13.39 12.22 -0.28
CA LEU A 353 12.83 13.47 -0.84
C LEU A 353 12.15 14.33 0.24
N GLN A 354 11.46 13.72 1.20
CA GLN A 354 10.85 14.46 2.32
C GLN A 354 11.90 15.07 3.24
N ALA A 355 12.93 14.30 3.61
CA ALA A 355 14.05 14.80 4.41
C ALA A 355 14.73 15.99 3.74
N SER A 356 15.02 15.88 2.43
CA SER A 356 15.63 16.95 1.64
C SER A 356 14.76 18.22 1.57
N ARG A 357 13.43 18.07 1.55
CA ARG A 357 12.50 19.22 1.59
C ARG A 357 12.49 19.88 2.96
N THR A 358 12.45 19.10 4.03
CA THR A 358 12.48 19.60 5.40
C THR A 358 13.79 20.32 5.71
N GLN A 359 14.93 19.76 5.30
CA GLN A 359 16.24 20.40 5.45
C GLN A 359 16.32 21.75 4.72
N ARG A 360 15.84 21.83 3.47
CA ARG A 360 15.78 23.10 2.73
C ARG A 360 14.86 24.13 3.39
N ALA A 361 13.72 23.70 3.96
CA ALA A 361 12.83 24.59 4.68
C ALA A 361 13.49 25.13 5.96
N LEU A 362 14.16 24.27 6.73
CA LEU A 362 14.91 24.66 7.92
C LEU A 362 16.03 25.65 7.59
N ASN A 363 16.81 25.38 6.54
CA ASN A 363 17.88 26.28 6.10
C ASN A 363 17.33 27.67 5.73
N ARG A 364 16.18 27.74 5.04
CA ARG A 364 15.52 29.01 4.71
C ARG A 364 15.06 29.77 5.97
N LEU A 365 14.48 29.07 6.93
CA LEU A 365 14.04 29.66 8.20
C LEU A 365 15.23 30.22 9.00
N LEU A 366 16.30 29.43 9.14
CA LEU A 366 17.53 29.87 9.80
C LEU A 366 18.17 31.08 9.09
N SER A 367 18.14 31.10 7.76
CA SER A 367 18.63 32.23 6.96
C SER A 367 17.81 33.49 7.20
N ALA A 368 16.48 33.38 7.28
CA ALA A 368 15.58 34.49 7.57
C ALA A 368 15.76 35.04 8.98
N VAL A 369 15.92 34.16 9.99
CA VAL A 369 16.21 34.57 11.38
C VAL A 369 17.55 35.31 11.45
N ARG A 370 18.59 34.81 10.77
CA ARG A 370 19.91 35.46 10.72
C ARG A 370 19.91 36.79 9.98
N ALA A 371 19.05 36.95 8.95
CA ALA A 371 18.88 38.23 8.27
C ALA A 371 18.22 39.27 9.20
N LYS A 372 17.19 38.86 9.95
CA LYS A 372 16.49 39.74 10.90
C LYS A 372 17.36 40.19 12.08
N SER A 373 18.29 39.34 12.54
CA SER A 373 19.23 39.72 13.61
C SER A 373 20.36 40.65 13.14
N LYS A 374 20.62 40.72 11.84
CA LYS A 374 21.64 41.61 11.25
C LYS A 374 21.11 42.99 10.87
N THR A 375 19.80 43.19 10.82
CA THR A 375 19.25 44.54 10.68
C THR A 375 19.59 45.29 11.96
N PRO A 376 20.54 46.26 11.95
CA PRO A 376 20.84 47.03 13.15
C PRO A 376 19.52 47.63 13.63
N ALA A 377 19.24 47.54 14.93
CA ALA A 377 18.10 48.24 15.53
C ALA A 377 18.21 49.68 15.04
N ALA A 378 17.32 50.07 14.12
CA ALA A 378 17.28 51.42 13.62
C ALA A 378 17.21 52.27 14.88
N ALA A 379 18.29 53.01 15.16
CA ALA A 379 18.38 53.85 16.33
C ALA A 379 17.12 54.70 16.28
N HIS A 380 16.19 54.44 17.21
CA HIS A 380 15.02 55.29 17.35
C HIS A 380 15.58 56.70 17.48
N PRO A 381 15.31 57.61 16.54
CA PRO A 381 15.67 58.99 16.74
C PRO A 381 15.00 59.36 18.07
N LEU A 382 15.80 59.78 19.04
CA LEU A 382 15.29 60.41 20.26
C LEU A 382 14.54 61.65 19.79
N THR A 383 13.25 61.51 19.50
CA THR A 383 12.37 62.63 19.21
C THR A 383 12.24 63.42 20.50
N ASP A 384 12.70 64.66 20.43
CA ASP A 384 12.58 65.70 21.41
C ASP A 384 11.22 65.66 22.13
N TYR A 385 11.28 65.55 23.46
CA TYR A 385 10.13 65.81 24.32
C TYR A 385 9.70 67.27 24.10
N PRO A 386 8.45 67.55 23.65
CA PRO A 386 7.97 68.91 23.56
C PRO A 386 7.84 69.49 24.97
N ALA A 387 8.56 70.60 25.20
CA ALA A 387 8.53 71.35 26.44
C ALA A 387 7.10 71.78 26.82
N GLN A 388 6.84 71.63 28.11
CA GLN A 388 5.69 72.06 28.90
C GLN A 388 4.98 73.33 28.39
N ARG A 389 3.69 73.22 28.01
CA ARG A 389 2.77 74.37 27.99
C ARG A 389 2.31 74.65 29.43
N ARG A 390 2.64 75.85 29.92
CA ARG A 390 2.13 76.41 31.18
C ARG A 390 0.62 76.66 31.07
N TRP A 391 -0.11 76.22 32.08
CA TRP A 391 -1.49 76.61 32.34
C TRP A 391 -1.48 77.91 33.17
N GLY A 392 -2.23 78.93 32.75
CA GLY A 392 -2.58 80.09 33.57
C GLY A 392 -3.98 79.93 34.18
N PRO A 393 -4.24 80.46 35.38
CA PRO A 393 -5.52 80.36 36.10
C PRO A 393 -6.56 81.42 35.68
N PRO A 394 -7.83 81.30 36.11
CA PRO A 394 -9.03 81.80 35.40
C PRO A 394 -9.31 83.30 35.51
#